data_AF-A0A1D7VQZ2-F1
#
_entry.id   AF-A0A1D7VQZ2-F1
#
_cell.length_a   1.000
_cell.length_b   1.000
_cell.length_c   1.000
_cell.angle_alpha   90.00
_cell.angle_beta   90.00
_cell.angle_gamma   90.00
#
_symmetry.space_group_name_H-M   'P 1'
#
loop_
_entity.id
_entity.type
_entity.pdbx_description
1 polymer ?
#
loop_
_entity_poly.entity_id
_entity_poly.type
_entity_poly.pdbx_seq_one_letter_code
_entity_poly.pdbx_strand_id
1 'polypeptide(L)'
;MSHLRGPAPAGPPGPVRARGVPSAVRAWAEALGTAVAGIVTMLVTAALGLWAAGAADLPGGAFPSVVAATVLTAAGGSVTLAGDAGIIGQADATLDVVPLSVTLAGALVTAALFLLPLRHRAVAGTGELLGRIARTAVCWLILLLLLTPAARHDFKISVGNDLADQIGAELGSTPTVGFHADVPATLGVGLLWILALLVLTFVVSRRAPLSPRLLHFQDSVRPPAFAMVLTLLVYVVVGLVVAVVELFKEGHPADVLAVVFLGLPNLAWMALGIGAGGGWVGHVDKAIGLPVPHLLDQVLRGRGQQTVDVRSLAEHDGRAWLLVALAAVVLLTAAFLAAVRSPARLPAWRHAVEMAVALALTLFVVGLLTRIAAHYGLSLIGVGDLGGNLGGEVTVEPQLLRLVGVGLVWGLATGFLGSLLARGVRHRGEVPGPETGRPPA
;
A
#
# COMPACT_ATOMS: atom_id res chain seq x y z
N MET A 1 -8.53 5.56 -90.32
CA MET A 1 -9.74 5.86 -89.52
C MET A 1 -9.53 5.34 -88.11
N SER A 2 -9.67 6.27 -87.17
CA SER A 2 -9.73 6.18 -85.70
C SER A 2 -10.27 4.89 -85.07
N HIS A 3 -9.50 4.30 -84.14
CA HIS A 3 -10.04 3.50 -83.04
C HIS A 3 -9.78 4.22 -81.72
N LEU A 4 -10.84 4.83 -81.19
CA LEU A 4 -10.91 5.45 -79.87
C LEU A 4 -10.81 4.36 -78.79
N ARG A 5 -9.84 4.47 -77.87
CA ARG A 5 -9.82 3.70 -76.62
C ARG A 5 -10.93 4.21 -75.71
N GLY A 6 -11.90 3.35 -75.39
CA GLY A 6 -12.86 3.61 -74.31
C GLY A 6 -12.18 3.63 -72.94
N PRO A 7 -12.76 4.34 -71.95
CA PRO A 7 -12.18 4.43 -70.61
C PRO A 7 -12.31 3.09 -69.86
N ALA A 8 -11.26 2.70 -69.14
CA ALA A 8 -11.23 1.50 -68.32
C ALA A 8 -12.26 1.59 -67.16
N PRO A 9 -12.92 0.48 -66.78
CA PRO A 9 -13.87 0.49 -65.67
C PRO A 9 -13.15 0.75 -64.35
N ALA A 10 -13.74 1.63 -63.53
CA ALA A 10 -13.25 1.92 -62.19
C ALA A 10 -13.22 0.63 -61.36
N GLY A 11 -12.03 0.27 -60.85
CA GLY A 11 -11.86 -0.85 -59.93
C GLY A 11 -12.73 -0.68 -58.66
N PRO A 12 -13.12 -1.77 -58.01
CA PRO A 12 -14.02 -1.71 -56.86
C PRO A 12 -13.42 -0.84 -55.75
N PRO A 13 -14.25 -0.03 -55.05
CA PRO A 13 -13.77 0.81 -53.96
C PRO A 13 -13.07 -0.08 -52.92
N GLY A 14 -11.79 0.21 -52.66
CA GLY A 14 -11.02 -0.48 -51.63
C GLY A 14 -11.72 -0.38 -50.26
N PRO A 15 -11.45 -1.32 -49.34
CA PRO A 15 -12.14 -1.39 -48.07
C PRO A 15 -12.01 -0.06 -47.33
N VAL A 16 -13.15 0.57 -47.06
CA VAL A 16 -13.24 1.78 -46.23
C VAL A 16 -12.67 1.41 -44.87
N ARG A 17 -11.46 1.89 -44.56
CA ARG A 17 -10.92 1.78 -43.20
C ARG A 17 -11.91 2.47 -42.28
N ALA A 18 -12.60 1.70 -41.44
CA ALA A 18 -13.42 2.23 -40.37
C ALA A 18 -12.59 3.31 -39.64
N ARG A 19 -13.15 4.52 -39.49
CA ARG A 19 -12.47 5.60 -38.74
C ARG A 19 -12.21 5.10 -37.33
N GLY A 20 -10.98 4.66 -37.08
CA GLY A 20 -10.55 4.27 -35.75
C GLY A 20 -10.70 5.45 -34.80
N VAL A 21 -11.11 5.18 -33.56
CA VAL A 21 -11.14 6.17 -32.48
C VAL A 21 -9.82 6.95 -32.45
N PRO A 22 -9.84 8.30 -32.38
CA PRO A 22 -8.63 9.10 -32.34
C PRO A 22 -7.67 8.61 -31.24
N SER A 23 -6.37 8.58 -31.54
CA SER A 23 -5.34 8.08 -30.61
C SER A 23 -5.37 8.77 -29.25
N ALA A 24 -5.69 10.07 -29.21
CA ALA A 24 -5.85 10.86 -27.99
C ALA A 24 -7.03 10.37 -27.12
N VAL A 25 -8.19 10.08 -27.72
CA VAL A 25 -9.38 9.59 -27.00
C VAL A 25 -9.09 8.23 -26.37
N ARG A 26 -8.43 7.33 -27.12
CA ARG A 26 -7.98 6.04 -26.60
C ARG A 26 -7.02 6.21 -25.42
N ALA A 27 -6.08 7.14 -25.53
CA ALA A 27 -5.08 7.40 -24.50
C ALA A 27 -5.68 7.96 -23.18
N TRP A 28 -6.77 8.73 -23.27
CA TRP A 28 -7.55 9.16 -22.11
C TRP A 28 -8.43 8.03 -21.56
N ALA A 29 -9.08 7.24 -22.43
CA ALA A 29 -9.89 6.10 -22.01
C ALA A 29 -9.06 5.04 -21.25
N GLU A 30 -7.83 4.75 -21.70
CA GLU A 30 -6.91 3.86 -21.00
C GLU A 30 -6.50 4.40 -19.62
N ALA A 31 -6.21 5.70 -19.53
CA ALA A 31 -5.82 6.36 -18.27
C ALA A 31 -6.99 6.37 -17.28
N LEU A 32 -8.19 6.72 -17.76
CA LEU A 32 -9.41 6.68 -16.96
C LEU A 32 -9.73 5.26 -16.52
N GLY A 33 -9.69 4.28 -17.41
CA GLY A 33 -9.95 2.87 -17.08
C GLY A 33 -8.98 2.33 -16.03
N THR A 34 -7.71 2.73 -16.09
CA THR A 34 -6.69 2.40 -15.07
C THR A 34 -7.05 3.00 -13.71
N ALA A 35 -7.38 4.30 -13.67
CA ALA A 35 -7.71 5.00 -12.43
C ALA A 35 -9.03 4.48 -11.81
N VAL A 36 -10.07 4.28 -12.63
CA VAL A 36 -11.37 3.73 -12.20
C VAL A 36 -11.19 2.33 -11.62
N ALA A 37 -10.46 1.44 -12.29
CA ALA A 37 -10.24 0.09 -11.79
C ALA A 37 -9.50 0.09 -10.44
N GLY A 38 -8.53 0.98 -10.25
CA GLY A 38 -7.85 1.18 -8.97
C GLY A 38 -8.81 1.58 -7.86
N ILE A 39 -9.58 2.66 -8.06
CA ILE A 39 -10.55 3.18 -7.08
C ILE A 39 -11.66 2.17 -6.78
N VAL A 40 -12.21 1.50 -7.79
CA VAL A 40 -13.24 0.46 -7.61
C VAL A 40 -12.69 -0.70 -6.78
N THR A 41 -11.44 -1.12 -7.04
CA THR A 41 -10.80 -2.17 -6.23
C THR A 41 -10.66 -1.74 -4.78
N MET A 42 -10.27 -0.48 -4.53
CA MET A 42 -10.17 0.07 -3.17
C MET A 42 -11.54 0.11 -2.48
N LEU A 43 -12.59 0.58 -3.18
CA LEU A 43 -13.96 0.63 -2.66
C LEU A 43 -14.48 -0.76 -2.29
N VAL A 44 -14.30 -1.75 -3.16
CA VAL A 44 -14.73 -3.14 -2.89
C VAL A 44 -13.96 -3.72 -1.70
N THR A 45 -12.65 -3.53 -1.65
CA THR A 45 -11.80 -4.04 -0.56
C THR A 45 -12.20 -3.39 0.77
N ALA A 46 -12.35 -2.06 0.80
CA ALA A 46 -12.77 -1.31 1.98
C ALA A 46 -14.18 -1.70 2.43
N ALA A 47 -15.14 -1.81 1.51
CA ALA A 47 -16.51 -2.21 1.82
C ALA A 47 -16.57 -3.62 2.42
N LEU A 48 -15.86 -4.60 1.85
CA LEU A 48 -15.80 -5.95 2.41
C LEU A 48 -15.19 -5.97 3.81
N GLY A 49 -14.10 -5.23 4.02
CA GLY A 49 -13.44 -5.15 5.32
C GLY A 49 -14.28 -4.46 6.39
N LEU A 50 -14.90 -3.33 6.06
CA LEU A 50 -15.78 -2.59 6.96
C LEU A 50 -17.07 -3.36 7.25
N TRP A 51 -17.63 -4.04 6.26
CA TRP A 51 -18.79 -4.92 6.44
C TRP A 51 -18.45 -6.06 7.41
N ALA A 52 -17.29 -6.71 7.22
CA ALA A 52 -16.81 -7.74 8.13
C ALA A 52 -16.52 -7.19 9.54
N ALA A 53 -16.12 -5.91 9.65
CA ALA A 53 -15.94 -5.22 10.93
C ALA A 53 -17.25 -4.77 11.60
N GLY A 54 -18.42 -5.09 11.04
CA GLY A 54 -19.72 -4.71 11.60
C GLY A 54 -20.14 -3.26 11.33
N ALA A 55 -19.44 -2.53 10.45
CA ALA A 55 -19.77 -1.14 10.14
C ALA A 55 -21.09 -0.98 9.34
N ALA A 56 -21.72 -2.08 8.93
CA ALA A 56 -23.00 -2.06 8.22
C ALA A 56 -24.16 -1.56 9.11
N ASP A 57 -24.06 -1.74 10.44
CA ASP A 57 -25.08 -1.35 11.40
C ASP A 57 -24.93 0.09 11.91
N LEU A 58 -24.08 0.89 11.25
CA LEU A 58 -23.86 2.28 11.62
C LEU A 58 -25.13 3.12 11.39
N PRO A 59 -25.51 3.98 12.35
CA PRO A 59 -26.74 4.76 12.28
C PRO A 59 -26.73 5.77 11.13
N GLY A 60 -27.91 6.02 10.54
CA GLY A 60 -28.09 7.07 9.53
C GLY A 60 -27.61 6.72 8.11
N GLY A 61 -27.32 5.45 7.82
CA GLY A 61 -26.91 5.04 6.45
C GLY A 61 -25.47 5.40 6.09
N ALA A 62 -24.72 5.94 7.04
CA ALA A 62 -23.27 5.94 7.26
C ALA A 62 -22.31 5.16 6.34
N PHE A 63 -22.64 3.91 6.05
CA PHE A 63 -21.69 2.91 5.56
C PHE A 63 -20.95 3.34 4.28
N PRO A 64 -21.61 3.87 3.22
CA PRO A 64 -20.93 4.33 2.02
C PRO A 64 -19.94 5.47 2.28
N SER A 65 -20.23 6.31 3.28
CA SER A 65 -19.37 7.43 3.64
C SER A 65 -18.14 6.99 4.41
N VAL A 66 -18.26 6.02 5.30
CA VAL A 66 -17.10 5.40 5.97
C VAL A 66 -16.24 4.63 4.97
N VAL A 67 -16.85 3.96 3.99
CA VAL A 67 -16.13 3.34 2.86
C VAL A 67 -15.37 4.40 2.05
N ALA A 68 -16.02 5.51 1.69
CA ALA A 68 -15.39 6.59 0.94
C ALA A 68 -14.24 7.22 1.73
N ALA A 69 -14.43 7.52 3.02
CA ALA A 69 -13.39 8.02 3.90
C ALA A 69 -12.20 7.05 3.99
N THR A 70 -12.47 5.75 4.14
CA THR A 70 -11.42 4.71 4.18
C THR A 70 -10.61 4.67 2.89
N VAL A 71 -11.25 4.84 1.71
CA VAL A 71 -10.55 4.92 0.43
C VAL A 71 -9.73 6.20 0.30
N LEU A 72 -10.23 7.34 0.77
CA LEU A 72 -9.45 8.59 0.81
C LEU A 72 -8.22 8.43 1.70
N THR A 73 -8.37 7.83 2.89
CA THR A 73 -7.24 7.53 3.79
C THR A 73 -6.25 6.56 3.16
N ALA A 74 -6.75 5.49 2.52
CA ALA A 74 -5.94 4.50 1.81
C ALA A 74 -5.13 5.10 0.65
N ALA A 75 -5.67 6.14 0.00
CA ALA A 75 -5.02 6.88 -1.08
C ALA A 75 -4.03 7.95 -0.56
N GLY A 76 -3.79 8.01 0.75
CA GLY A 76 -2.86 8.94 1.40
C GLY A 76 -3.50 10.20 1.98
N GLY A 77 -4.83 10.36 1.91
CA GLY A 77 -5.50 11.43 2.63
C GLY A 77 -5.39 11.25 4.15
N SER A 78 -5.32 12.34 4.90
CA SER A 78 -5.68 12.32 6.32
C SER A 78 -7.16 12.67 6.43
N VAL A 79 -7.91 11.85 7.17
CA VAL A 79 -9.30 12.15 7.49
C VAL A 79 -9.35 12.48 8.96
N THR A 80 -9.44 13.76 9.28
CA THR A 80 -9.69 14.23 10.64
C THR A 80 -11.19 14.15 10.91
N LEU A 81 -11.62 13.35 11.89
CA LEU A 81 -12.97 13.48 12.42
C LEU A 81 -12.94 14.67 13.38
N ALA A 82 -13.54 15.78 12.95
CA ALA A 82 -13.84 16.90 13.81
C ALA A 82 -15.35 16.90 14.04
N GLY A 83 -15.77 16.62 15.27
CA GLY A 83 -17.17 16.73 15.69
C GLY A 83 -17.39 18.00 16.49
N ASP A 84 -18.31 18.85 16.03
CA ASP A 84 -18.84 19.93 16.85
C ASP A 84 -19.92 19.33 17.75
N ALA A 85 -19.65 19.20 19.06
CA ALA A 85 -20.66 18.81 20.04
C ALA A 85 -21.43 20.03 20.58
N GLY A 86 -21.43 21.14 19.84
CA GLY A 86 -22.07 22.38 20.23
C GLY A 86 -21.38 23.03 21.43
N ILE A 87 -22.15 23.76 22.24
CA ILE A 87 -21.67 24.58 23.37
C ILE A 87 -21.00 23.72 24.47
N ILE A 88 -21.03 22.39 24.38
CA ILE A 88 -20.63 21.45 25.43
C ILE A 88 -19.21 20.90 25.19
N GLY A 89 -18.66 20.99 23.98
CA GLY A 89 -17.27 20.60 23.73
C GLY A 89 -16.97 20.23 22.28
N GLN A 90 -15.69 20.00 21.99
CA GLN A 90 -15.22 19.54 20.69
C GLN A 90 -14.82 18.07 20.82
N ALA A 91 -15.40 17.21 19.98
CA ALA A 91 -15.02 15.81 19.87
C ALA A 91 -13.96 15.71 18.77
N ASP A 92 -12.69 15.64 19.17
CA ASP A 92 -11.59 15.42 18.23
C ASP A 92 -11.23 13.93 18.25
N ALA A 93 -11.44 13.27 17.11
CA ALA A 93 -11.01 11.92 16.87
C ALA A 93 -10.04 11.92 15.69
N THR A 94 -8.76 11.70 15.97
CA THR A 94 -7.75 11.56 14.92
C THR A 94 -7.36 10.11 14.83
N LEU A 95 -7.73 9.47 13.71
CA LEU A 95 -7.30 8.12 13.39
C LEU A 95 -6.30 8.18 12.23
N ASP A 96 -5.02 8.12 12.58
CA ASP A 96 -3.90 8.01 11.66
C ASP A 96 -3.50 6.54 11.53
N VAL A 97 -4.35 5.79 10.81
CA VAL A 97 -4.10 4.39 10.44
C VAL A 97 -4.38 4.24 8.96
N VAL A 98 -3.34 3.86 8.20
CA VAL A 98 -3.49 3.58 6.77
C VAL A 98 -4.01 2.14 6.61
N PRO A 99 -5.19 1.94 5.98
CA PRO A 99 -5.71 0.59 5.70
C PRO A 99 -4.91 -0.02 4.53
N LEU A 100 -3.75 -0.61 4.81
CA LEU A 100 -2.79 -1.00 3.77
C LEU A 100 -3.31 -2.11 2.87
N SER A 101 -4.28 -2.93 3.30
CA SER A 101 -4.95 -3.90 2.41
C SER A 101 -5.65 -3.19 1.25
N VAL A 102 -6.37 -2.11 1.55
CA VAL A 102 -7.08 -1.28 0.56
C VAL A 102 -6.07 -0.61 -0.37
N THR A 103 -5.05 0.02 0.20
CA THR A 103 -3.96 0.67 -0.55
C THR A 103 -3.24 -0.31 -1.47
N LEU A 104 -2.88 -1.49 -0.97
CA LEU A 104 -2.13 -2.51 -1.72
C LEU A 104 -2.97 -3.08 -2.87
N ALA A 105 -4.25 -3.39 -2.63
CA ALA A 105 -5.15 -3.91 -3.67
C ALA A 105 -5.31 -2.89 -4.81
N GLY A 106 -5.59 -1.61 -4.46
CA GLY A 106 -5.65 -0.52 -5.43
C GLY A 106 -4.35 -0.33 -6.20
N ALA A 107 -3.21 -0.38 -5.49
CA ALA A 107 -1.88 -0.25 -6.08
C ALA A 107 -1.58 -1.34 -7.11
N LEU A 108 -1.85 -2.62 -6.78
CA LEU A 108 -1.59 -3.76 -7.65
C LEU A 108 -2.42 -3.71 -8.94
N VAL A 109 -3.72 -3.39 -8.84
CA VAL A 109 -4.62 -3.28 -10.00
C VAL A 109 -4.22 -2.09 -10.88
N THR A 110 -3.96 -0.93 -10.26
CA THR A 110 -3.53 0.28 -10.96
C THR A 110 -2.21 0.04 -11.69
N ALA A 111 -1.21 -0.55 -11.03
CA ALA A 111 0.08 -0.85 -11.63
C ALA A 111 -0.04 -1.86 -12.79
N ALA A 112 -0.84 -2.91 -12.62
CA ALA A 112 -1.05 -3.93 -13.65
C ALA A 112 -1.69 -3.36 -14.92
N LEU A 113 -2.76 -2.58 -14.77
CA LEU A 113 -3.48 -1.95 -15.89
C LEU A 113 -2.68 -0.80 -16.51
N PHE A 114 -1.93 -0.05 -15.70
CA PHE A 114 -1.04 0.98 -16.20
C PHE A 114 0.04 0.39 -17.13
N LEU A 115 0.60 -0.76 -16.78
CA LEU A 115 1.62 -1.46 -17.58
C LEU A 115 1.05 -2.26 -18.75
N LEU A 116 -0.23 -2.67 -18.71
CA LEU A 116 -0.82 -3.61 -19.67
C LEU A 116 -0.64 -3.15 -21.15
N PRO A 117 -0.91 -1.89 -21.53
CA PRO A 117 -0.70 -1.41 -22.90
C PRO A 117 0.78 -1.29 -23.31
N LEU A 118 1.69 -1.22 -22.34
CA LEU A 118 3.14 -1.11 -22.59
C LEU A 118 3.80 -2.47 -22.86
N ARG A 119 3.14 -3.59 -22.53
CA ARG A 119 3.74 -4.94 -22.59
C ARG A 119 4.27 -5.36 -23.97
N HIS A 120 3.79 -4.74 -25.04
CA HIS A 120 4.12 -5.10 -26.44
C HIS A 120 4.98 -4.03 -27.13
N ARG A 121 5.44 -3.00 -26.41
CA ARG A 121 6.25 -1.92 -26.99
C ARG A 121 7.70 -2.02 -26.54
N ALA A 122 8.62 -2.05 -27.51
CA ALA A 122 10.05 -2.15 -27.25
C ALA A 122 10.68 -0.80 -26.82
N VAL A 123 10.16 0.33 -27.30
CA VAL A 123 10.67 1.68 -27.00
C VAL A 123 9.50 2.68 -26.96
N ALA A 124 9.46 3.54 -25.96
CA ALA A 124 8.53 4.66 -25.84
C ALA A 124 9.34 5.92 -25.53
N GLY A 125 8.95 7.04 -26.13
CA GLY A 125 9.58 8.33 -25.83
C GLY A 125 9.26 8.80 -24.42
N THR A 126 10.19 9.51 -23.76
CA THR A 126 10.00 10.07 -22.41
C THR A 126 8.73 10.93 -22.33
N GLY A 127 8.43 11.73 -23.36
CA GLY A 127 7.23 12.56 -23.41
C GLY A 127 5.92 11.76 -23.49
N GLU A 128 5.93 10.59 -24.14
CA GLU A 128 4.76 9.71 -24.20
C GLU A 128 4.47 9.08 -22.83
N LEU A 129 5.52 8.62 -22.14
CA LEU A 129 5.41 8.09 -20.78
C LEU A 129 4.94 9.16 -19.80
N LEU A 130 5.54 10.35 -19.85
CA LEU A 130 5.17 11.45 -18.98
C LEU A 130 3.72 11.89 -19.23
N GLY A 131 3.29 11.94 -20.50
CA GLY A 131 1.90 12.18 -20.85
C GLY A 131 0.94 11.10 -20.32
N ARG A 132 1.37 9.83 -20.30
CA ARG A 132 0.56 8.72 -19.73
C ARG A 132 0.46 8.83 -18.20
N ILE A 133 1.56 9.15 -17.54
CA ILE A 133 1.60 9.42 -16.09
C ILE A 133 0.66 10.58 -15.76
N ALA A 134 0.82 11.71 -16.45
CA ALA A 134 0.02 12.91 -16.24
C ALA A 134 -1.48 12.64 -16.44
N ARG A 135 -1.88 11.97 -17.54
CA ARG A 135 -3.29 11.61 -17.78
C ARG A 135 -3.85 10.72 -16.67
N THR A 136 -3.09 9.70 -16.24
CA THR A 136 -3.51 8.78 -15.18
C THR A 136 -3.65 9.52 -13.85
N ALA A 137 -2.70 10.38 -13.51
CA ALA A 137 -2.74 11.20 -12.30
C ALA A 137 -3.92 12.18 -12.32
N VAL A 138 -4.20 12.84 -13.44
CA VAL A 138 -5.36 13.74 -13.59
C VAL A 138 -6.66 12.97 -13.41
N CYS A 139 -6.82 11.82 -14.07
CA CYS A 139 -8.01 10.98 -13.90
C CYS A 139 -8.17 10.51 -12.45
N TRP A 140 -7.08 10.10 -11.79
CA TRP A 140 -7.07 9.71 -10.38
C TRP A 140 -7.55 10.84 -9.46
N LEU A 141 -7.00 12.04 -9.63
CA LEU A 141 -7.39 13.21 -8.83
C LEU A 141 -8.84 13.61 -9.04
N ILE A 142 -9.34 13.55 -10.28
CA ILE A 142 -10.75 13.82 -10.57
C ILE A 142 -11.63 12.80 -9.84
N LEU A 143 -11.27 11.51 -9.85
CA LEU A 143 -12.04 10.48 -9.14
C LEU A 143 -11.99 10.67 -7.61
N LEU A 144 -10.84 11.03 -7.04
CA LEU A 144 -10.75 11.35 -5.60
C LEU A 144 -11.60 12.58 -5.24
N LEU A 145 -11.58 13.61 -6.08
CA LEU A 145 -12.40 14.80 -5.92
C LEU A 145 -13.89 14.46 -5.97
N LEU A 146 -14.31 13.58 -6.89
CA LEU A 146 -15.69 13.11 -6.99
C LEU A 146 -16.11 12.21 -5.81
N LEU A 147 -15.15 11.54 -5.15
CA LEU A 147 -15.40 10.71 -3.98
C LEU A 147 -15.49 11.53 -2.68
N THR A 148 -14.89 12.73 -2.65
CA THR A 148 -14.85 13.60 -1.46
C THR A 148 -16.24 13.95 -0.89
N PRO A 149 -17.26 14.31 -1.69
CA PRO A 149 -18.59 14.59 -1.18
C PRO A 149 -19.23 13.35 -0.53
N ALA A 150 -18.97 12.15 -1.05
CA ALA A 150 -19.52 10.91 -0.50
C ALA A 150 -18.89 10.59 0.88
N ALA A 151 -17.64 11.00 1.11
CA ALA A 151 -16.98 10.86 2.40
C ALA A 151 -17.49 11.84 3.46
N ARG A 152 -18.11 12.97 3.07
CA ARG A 152 -18.71 13.93 3.98
C ARG A 152 -20.09 13.44 4.41
N HIS A 153 -20.17 12.84 5.59
CA HIS A 153 -21.46 12.53 6.21
C HIS A 153 -21.46 13.03 7.64
N ASP A 154 -22.43 13.87 7.97
CA ASP A 154 -22.65 14.31 9.33
C ASP A 154 -23.46 13.22 10.04
N PHE A 155 -22.91 12.69 11.12
CA PHE A 155 -23.60 11.75 11.99
C PHE A 155 -24.14 12.50 13.20
N LYS A 156 -25.40 12.25 13.55
CA LYS A 156 -25.94 12.62 14.86
C LYS A 156 -25.64 11.48 15.82
N ILE A 157 -24.76 11.69 16.78
CA ILE A 157 -24.51 10.71 17.85
C ILE A 157 -25.51 11.00 18.97
N SER A 158 -26.44 10.08 19.23
CA SER A 158 -27.30 10.14 20.42
C SER A 158 -26.45 9.82 21.64
N VAL A 159 -26.40 10.73 22.61
CA VAL A 159 -25.50 10.64 23.77
C VAL A 159 -26.16 9.82 24.88
N GLY A 160 -26.76 8.66 24.55
CA GLY A 160 -27.20 7.62 25.49
C GLY A 160 -28.02 8.07 26.71
N ASN A 161 -28.61 9.27 26.69
CA ASN A 161 -29.31 9.86 27.82
C ASN A 161 -30.42 10.74 27.24
N ASP A 162 -31.67 10.25 27.31
CA ASP A 162 -32.87 10.89 26.73
C ASP A 162 -33.00 12.37 27.12
N LEU A 163 -32.49 12.76 28.28
CA LEU A 163 -32.50 14.14 28.76
C LEU A 163 -31.54 15.06 27.99
N ALA A 164 -30.35 14.57 27.62
CA ALA A 164 -29.37 15.34 26.86
C ALA A 164 -29.80 15.52 25.40
N ASP A 165 -30.43 14.48 24.83
CA ASP A 165 -30.96 14.50 23.47
C ASP A 165 -32.21 15.40 23.34
N GLN A 166 -33.08 15.47 24.37
CA GLN A 166 -34.21 16.42 24.40
C GLN A 166 -33.76 17.88 24.51
N ILE A 167 -32.79 18.16 25.39
CA ILE A 167 -32.24 19.52 25.58
C ILE A 167 -31.50 19.98 24.31
N GLY A 168 -30.74 19.09 23.66
CA GLY A 168 -30.06 19.39 22.39
C GLY A 168 -31.02 19.65 21.22
N ALA A 169 -32.17 18.99 21.19
CA ALA A 169 -33.19 19.20 20.17
C ALA A 169 -33.93 20.54 20.32
N GLU A 170 -34.15 21.01 21.55
CA GLU A 170 -34.80 22.29 21.83
C GLU A 170 -33.88 23.51 21.67
N LEU A 171 -32.55 23.34 21.83
CA LEU A 171 -31.56 24.40 21.59
C LEU A 171 -31.00 24.42 20.15
N GLY A 172 -31.42 23.49 19.28
CA GLY A 172 -30.91 23.37 17.91
C GLY A 172 -29.47 22.88 17.81
N SER A 173 -28.93 22.28 18.88
CA SER A 173 -27.54 21.85 19.03
C SER A 173 -27.43 20.32 19.15
N THR A 174 -27.94 19.59 18.16
CA THR A 174 -27.70 18.14 18.09
C THR A 174 -26.24 17.89 17.70
N PRO A 175 -25.45 17.12 18.47
CA PRO A 175 -24.03 16.90 18.18
C PRO A 175 -23.86 16.27 16.80
N THR A 176 -23.13 16.95 15.93
CA THR A 176 -22.87 16.52 14.55
C THR A 176 -21.39 16.23 14.38
N VAL A 177 -21.05 14.96 14.14
CA VAL A 177 -19.70 14.55 13.77
C VAL A 177 -19.61 14.52 12.25
N GLY A 178 -18.86 15.47 11.69
CA GLY A 178 -18.67 15.61 10.24
C GLY A 178 -17.26 15.18 9.82
N PHE A 179 -17.17 14.38 8.77
CA PHE A 179 -15.89 14.03 8.15
C PHE A 179 -15.39 15.23 7.30
N HIS A 180 -14.60 16.12 7.90
CA HIS A 180 -13.97 17.21 7.16
C HIS A 180 -12.62 16.77 6.59
N ALA A 181 -12.64 16.24 5.37
CA ALA A 181 -11.42 16.09 4.58
C ALA A 181 -11.00 17.48 4.04
N ASP A 182 -9.80 17.93 4.41
CA ASP A 182 -9.13 19.05 3.74
C ASP A 182 -8.84 18.64 2.29
N VAL A 183 -9.64 19.17 1.37
CA VAL A 183 -9.66 18.76 -0.04
C VAL A 183 -8.31 19.03 -0.72
N PRO A 184 -7.71 20.24 -0.59
CA PRO A 184 -6.34 20.50 -1.03
C PRO A 184 -5.31 19.48 -0.52
N ALA A 185 -5.30 19.20 0.79
CA ALA A 185 -4.33 18.28 1.38
C ALA A 185 -4.53 16.85 0.86
N THR A 186 -5.78 16.38 0.82
CA THR A 186 -6.16 15.05 0.31
C THR A 186 -5.74 14.86 -1.15
N LEU A 187 -5.98 15.86 -2.01
CA LEU A 187 -5.55 15.81 -3.40
C LEU A 187 -4.02 15.89 -3.54
N GLY A 188 -3.35 16.69 -2.72
CA GLY A 188 -1.90 16.80 -2.70
C GLY A 188 -1.22 15.48 -2.34
N VAL A 189 -1.65 14.84 -1.25
CA VAL A 189 -1.09 13.54 -0.85
C VAL A 189 -1.54 12.43 -1.79
N GLY A 190 -2.79 12.46 -2.28
CA GLY A 190 -3.27 11.53 -3.31
C GLY A 190 -2.47 11.61 -4.62
N LEU A 191 -2.02 12.80 -5.01
CA LEU A 191 -1.10 13.00 -6.14
C LEU A 191 0.27 12.39 -5.85
N LEU A 192 0.83 12.66 -4.67
CA LEU A 192 2.10 12.07 -4.26
C LEU A 192 2.04 10.54 -4.25
N TRP A 193 0.93 9.98 -3.75
CA TRP A 193 0.69 8.55 -3.70
C TRP A 193 0.68 7.93 -5.11
N ILE A 194 -0.11 8.47 -6.05
CA ILE A 194 -0.18 7.90 -7.40
C ILE A 194 1.14 8.06 -8.15
N LEU A 195 1.84 9.19 -7.97
CA LEU A 195 3.17 9.39 -8.56
C LEU A 195 4.20 8.41 -7.99
N ALA A 196 4.23 8.23 -6.66
CA ALA A 196 5.12 7.27 -6.01
C ALA A 196 4.84 5.85 -6.47
N LEU A 197 3.57 5.46 -6.58
CA LEU A 197 3.16 4.16 -7.11
C LEU A 197 3.63 3.95 -8.56
N LEU A 198 3.42 4.94 -9.44
CA LEU A 198 3.83 4.84 -10.84
C LEU A 198 5.35 4.78 -10.97
N VAL A 199 6.09 5.58 -10.20
CA VAL A 199 7.56 5.52 -10.14
C VAL A 199 8.03 4.14 -9.66
N LEU A 200 7.46 3.62 -8.56
CA LEU A 200 7.77 2.29 -8.06
C LEU A 200 7.47 1.20 -9.10
N THR A 201 6.35 1.33 -9.82
CA THR A 201 5.97 0.45 -10.92
C THR A 201 7.02 0.44 -12.03
N PHE A 202 7.57 1.59 -12.39
CA PHE A 202 8.66 1.71 -13.37
C PHE A 202 10.00 1.18 -12.87
N VAL A 203 10.29 1.34 -11.58
CA VAL A 203 11.52 0.82 -10.95
C VAL A 203 11.52 -0.71 -10.95
N VAL A 204 10.38 -1.33 -10.67
CA VAL A 204 10.23 -2.78 -10.49
C VAL A 204 9.96 -3.53 -11.81
N SER A 205 9.28 -2.90 -12.76
CA SER A 205 8.85 -3.55 -14.01
C SER A 205 9.97 -3.74 -15.02
N ARG A 206 10.17 -4.97 -15.50
CA ARG A 206 11.12 -5.25 -16.58
C ARG A 206 10.73 -4.74 -17.95
N ARG A 207 9.43 -4.56 -18.18
CA ARG A 207 8.83 -4.30 -19.50
C ARG A 207 8.57 -2.83 -19.75
N ALA A 208 9.00 -1.95 -18.84
CA ALA A 208 8.89 -0.52 -19.04
C ALA A 208 9.90 -0.06 -20.12
N PRO A 209 9.42 0.49 -21.25
CA PRO A 209 10.31 0.97 -22.29
C PRO A 209 10.93 2.30 -21.86
N LEU A 210 12.17 2.27 -21.36
CA LEU A 210 12.85 3.46 -20.84
C LEU A 210 13.99 3.91 -21.74
N SER A 211 14.36 5.18 -21.61
CA SER A 211 15.48 5.74 -22.37
C SER A 211 16.81 5.09 -21.95
N PRO A 212 17.79 4.97 -22.86
CA PRO A 212 19.08 4.32 -22.58
C PRO A 212 19.83 4.85 -21.35
N ARG A 213 19.69 6.15 -21.05
CA ARG A 213 20.31 6.79 -19.89
C ARG A 213 19.69 6.33 -18.56
N LEU A 214 18.37 6.16 -18.52
CA LEU A 214 17.68 5.66 -17.33
C LEU A 214 17.86 4.15 -17.15
N LEU A 215 18.06 3.40 -18.25
CA LEU A 215 18.30 1.96 -18.19
C LEU A 215 19.55 1.62 -17.35
N HIS A 216 20.65 2.36 -17.48
CA HIS A 216 21.88 2.09 -16.71
C HIS A 216 21.67 2.18 -15.18
N PHE A 217 20.96 3.21 -14.71
CA PHE A 217 20.60 3.33 -13.30
C PHE A 217 19.60 2.27 -12.87
N GLN A 218 18.64 1.95 -13.74
CA GLN A 218 17.65 0.92 -13.44
C GLN A 218 18.22 -0.49 -13.36
N ASP A 219 19.26 -0.83 -14.14
CA ASP A 219 19.87 -2.15 -14.07
C ASP A 219 20.49 -2.44 -12.68
N SER A 220 20.89 -1.40 -11.95
CA SER A 220 21.38 -1.52 -10.56
C SER A 220 20.24 -1.52 -9.54
N VAL A 221 19.25 -0.65 -9.69
CA VAL A 221 18.18 -0.47 -8.68
C VAL A 221 17.06 -1.51 -8.81
N ARG A 222 16.78 -2.01 -10.01
CA ARG A 222 15.64 -2.88 -10.29
C ARG A 222 15.72 -4.25 -9.61
N PRO A 223 16.84 -5.01 -9.68
CA PRO A 223 16.91 -6.31 -9.02
C PRO A 223 16.61 -6.26 -7.52
N PRO A 224 17.24 -5.38 -6.72
CA PRO A 224 16.94 -5.29 -5.29
C PRO A 224 15.55 -4.71 -5.03
N ALA A 225 15.10 -3.69 -5.78
CA ALA A 225 13.75 -3.13 -5.59
C ALA A 225 12.64 -4.16 -5.87
N PHE A 226 12.79 -4.95 -6.95
CA PHE A 226 11.86 -6.05 -7.24
C PHE A 226 11.88 -7.10 -6.12
N ALA A 227 13.06 -7.44 -5.61
CA ALA A 227 13.20 -8.40 -4.52
C ALA A 227 12.49 -7.89 -3.25
N MET A 228 12.60 -6.61 -2.93
CA MET A 228 11.90 -6.01 -1.77
C MET A 228 10.38 -6.03 -1.93
N VAL A 229 9.86 -5.63 -3.08
CA VAL A 229 8.40 -5.73 -3.35
C VAL A 229 7.92 -7.18 -3.26
N LEU A 230 8.69 -8.13 -3.81
CA LEU A 230 8.35 -9.54 -3.70
C LEU A 230 8.37 -10.01 -2.24
N THR A 231 9.35 -9.60 -1.44
CA THR A 231 9.41 -9.88 0.00
C THR A 231 8.16 -9.39 0.72
N LEU A 232 7.74 -8.15 0.49
CA LEU A 232 6.53 -7.59 1.10
C LEU A 232 5.27 -8.38 0.69
N LEU A 233 5.16 -8.78 -0.58
CA LEU A 233 4.05 -9.59 -1.07
C LEU A 233 4.07 -11.02 -0.50
N VAL A 234 5.25 -11.64 -0.35
CA VAL A 234 5.41 -12.95 0.29
C VAL A 234 4.93 -12.90 1.73
N TYR A 235 5.28 -11.86 2.48
CA TYR A 235 4.78 -11.67 3.84
C TYR A 235 3.25 -11.52 3.91
N VAL A 236 2.64 -10.81 2.95
CA VAL A 236 1.18 -10.71 2.85
C VAL A 236 0.56 -12.09 2.55
N VAL A 237 1.16 -12.88 1.66
CA VAL A 237 0.70 -14.26 1.38
C VAL A 237 0.82 -15.15 2.61
N VAL A 238 1.94 -15.08 3.35
CA VAL A 238 2.10 -15.81 4.61
C VAL A 238 1.03 -15.39 5.62
N GLY A 239 0.79 -14.09 5.78
CA GLY A 239 -0.29 -13.57 6.62
C GLY A 239 -1.67 -14.06 6.19
N LEU A 240 -1.93 -14.14 4.88
CA LEU A 240 -3.18 -14.67 4.34
C LEU A 240 -3.34 -16.16 4.63
N VAL A 241 -2.28 -16.95 4.52
CA VAL A 241 -2.29 -18.38 4.90
C VAL A 241 -2.60 -18.53 6.39
N VAL A 242 -1.97 -17.71 7.25
CA VAL A 242 -2.27 -17.69 8.69
C VAL A 242 -3.73 -17.30 8.95
N ALA A 243 -4.25 -16.28 8.28
CA ALA A 243 -5.64 -15.85 8.40
C ALA A 243 -6.61 -16.95 7.95
N VAL A 244 -6.33 -17.65 6.85
CA VAL A 244 -7.14 -18.80 6.40
C VAL A 244 -7.14 -19.92 7.42
N VAL A 245 -5.99 -20.23 8.04
CA VAL A 245 -5.92 -21.20 9.13
C VAL A 245 -6.75 -20.74 10.34
N GLU A 246 -6.72 -19.44 10.65
CA GLU A 246 -7.50 -18.87 11.76
C GLU A 246 -9.01 -18.92 11.51
N LEU A 247 -9.45 -18.80 10.25
CA LEU A 247 -10.86 -18.97 9.88
C LEU A 247 -11.41 -20.38 10.15
N PHE A 248 -10.54 -21.40 10.19
CA PHE A 248 -10.93 -22.78 10.50
C PHE A 248 -10.92 -23.10 12.01
N LYS A 249 -10.39 -22.19 12.85
CA LYS A 249 -10.42 -22.36 14.31
C LYS A 249 -11.74 -21.81 14.85
N GLU A 250 -12.20 -22.33 15.99
CA GLU A 250 -13.37 -21.78 16.70
C GLU A 250 -13.05 -20.35 17.17
N GLY A 251 -13.49 -19.35 16.41
CA GLY A 251 -13.23 -17.92 16.65
C GLY A 251 -14.18 -17.03 15.84
N HIS A 252 -14.06 -15.71 15.97
CA HIS A 252 -14.88 -14.72 15.24
C HIS A 252 -14.37 -14.56 13.79
N PRO A 253 -14.98 -15.18 12.76
CA PRO A 253 -14.47 -15.13 11.38
C PRO A 253 -14.60 -13.73 10.77
N ALA A 254 -15.57 -12.95 11.25
CA ALA A 254 -15.80 -11.57 10.85
C ALA A 254 -14.58 -10.69 11.15
N ASP A 255 -14.00 -10.84 12.35
CA ASP A 255 -12.80 -10.11 12.78
C ASP A 255 -11.59 -10.45 11.91
N VAL A 256 -11.40 -11.74 11.59
CA VAL A 256 -10.31 -12.18 10.71
C VAL A 256 -10.47 -11.61 9.30
N LEU A 257 -11.69 -11.61 8.75
CA LEU A 257 -11.97 -11.00 7.45
C LEU A 257 -11.76 -9.48 7.46
N ALA A 258 -12.16 -8.80 8.53
CA ALA A 258 -11.91 -7.37 8.71
C ALA A 258 -10.40 -7.08 8.67
N VAL A 259 -9.58 -7.86 9.38
CA VAL A 259 -8.12 -7.75 9.32
C VAL A 259 -7.60 -8.01 7.91
N VAL A 260 -8.05 -9.08 7.25
CA VAL A 260 -7.62 -9.41 5.87
C VAL A 260 -7.85 -8.26 4.90
N PHE A 261 -9.03 -7.65 4.94
CA PHE A 261 -9.43 -6.61 3.98
C PHE A 261 -9.02 -5.19 4.39
N LEU A 262 -8.72 -4.92 5.66
CA LEU A 262 -8.32 -3.57 6.12
C LEU A 262 -6.84 -3.46 6.45
N GLY A 263 -6.24 -4.43 7.15
CA GLY A 263 -4.96 -4.22 7.85
C GLY A 263 -3.94 -5.36 7.78
N LEU A 264 -4.16 -6.40 6.98
CA LEU A 264 -3.26 -7.57 6.92
C LEU A 264 -1.82 -7.20 6.53
N PRO A 265 -1.57 -6.33 5.53
CA PRO A 265 -0.21 -5.87 5.24
C PRO A 265 0.41 -5.10 6.39
N ASN A 266 -0.38 -4.38 7.22
CA ASN A 266 0.15 -3.69 8.40
C ASN A 266 0.82 -4.71 9.33
N LEU A 267 0.10 -5.76 9.68
CA LEU A 267 0.59 -6.82 10.57
C LEU A 267 1.72 -7.64 9.92
N ALA A 268 1.58 -8.00 8.65
CA ALA A 268 2.56 -8.81 7.95
C ALA A 268 3.90 -8.07 7.79
N TRP A 269 3.88 -6.77 7.47
CA TRP A 269 5.10 -5.99 7.31
C TRP A 269 5.71 -5.60 8.65
N MET A 270 4.89 -5.37 9.68
CA MET A 270 5.40 -5.30 11.06
C MET A 270 6.11 -6.60 11.44
N ALA A 271 5.53 -7.77 11.16
CA ALA A 271 6.15 -9.06 11.46
C ALA A 271 7.50 -9.25 10.76
N LEU A 272 7.68 -8.72 9.53
CA LEU A 272 8.97 -8.67 8.86
C LEU A 272 9.99 -7.81 9.65
N GLY A 273 9.63 -6.57 10.00
CA GLY A 273 10.55 -5.69 10.71
C GLY A 273 10.85 -6.18 12.12
N ILE A 274 9.87 -6.76 12.82
CA ILE A 274 10.07 -7.43 14.12
C ILE A 274 11.00 -8.62 13.92
N GLY A 275 10.72 -9.54 12.99
CA GLY A 275 11.55 -10.72 12.71
C GLY A 275 13.00 -10.38 12.30
N ALA A 276 13.21 -9.22 11.67
CA ALA A 276 14.56 -8.71 11.37
C ALA A 276 15.31 -8.16 12.61
N GLY A 277 14.64 -8.02 13.75
CA GLY A 277 15.19 -7.49 15.00
C GLY A 277 14.82 -6.03 15.29
N GLY A 278 13.89 -5.46 14.52
CA GLY A 278 13.29 -4.15 14.76
C GLY A 278 12.34 -4.15 15.96
N GLY A 279 11.71 -3.00 16.22
CA GLY A 279 10.76 -2.86 17.31
C GLY A 279 9.82 -1.67 17.13
N TRP A 280 8.64 -1.79 17.71
CA TRP A 280 7.63 -0.73 17.80
C TRP A 280 7.40 -0.43 19.27
N VAL A 281 7.27 0.85 19.61
CA VAL A 281 6.91 1.29 20.95
C VAL A 281 5.45 1.66 20.93
N GLY A 282 4.66 1.13 21.85
CA GLY A 282 3.27 1.52 21.90
C GLY A 282 2.63 1.40 23.27
N HIS A 283 1.46 2.02 23.38
CA HIS A 283 0.62 1.99 24.57
C HIS A 283 -0.84 1.79 24.15
N VAL A 284 -1.58 0.95 24.87
CA VAL A 284 -3.01 0.75 24.68
C VAL A 284 -3.71 0.94 26.03
N ASP A 285 -4.36 2.08 26.21
CA ASP A 285 -5.03 2.41 27.47
C ASP A 285 -6.29 1.56 27.72
N LYS A 286 -7.04 1.22 26.66
CA LYS A 286 -8.26 0.40 26.73
C LYS A 286 -8.41 -0.48 25.50
N ALA A 287 -9.08 -1.63 25.66
CA ALA A 287 -9.41 -2.57 24.59
C ALA A 287 -10.26 -1.87 23.53
N ILE A 288 -9.62 -1.32 22.51
CA ILE A 288 -10.33 -0.98 21.29
C ILE A 288 -10.80 -2.32 20.73
N GLY A 289 -12.09 -2.46 20.43
CA GLY A 289 -12.64 -3.61 19.68
C GLY A 289 -12.11 -3.70 18.24
N LEU A 290 -10.92 -3.18 17.98
CA LEU A 290 -10.15 -3.41 16.78
C LEU A 290 -9.57 -4.83 16.87
N PRO A 291 -9.71 -5.65 15.83
CA PRO A 291 -9.17 -7.00 15.81
C PRO A 291 -7.64 -6.94 15.70
N VAL A 292 -6.98 -6.78 16.84
CA VAL A 292 -5.52 -6.85 16.97
C VAL A 292 -5.14 -8.30 17.26
N PRO A 293 -4.06 -8.87 16.68
CA PRO A 293 -3.61 -10.20 17.04
C PRO A 293 -3.41 -10.32 18.55
N HIS A 294 -3.90 -11.41 19.13
CA HIS A 294 -3.88 -11.66 20.58
C HIS A 294 -2.51 -11.45 21.23
N LEU A 295 -1.40 -11.68 20.50
CA LEU A 295 -0.03 -11.46 21.00
C LEU A 295 0.36 -9.98 21.09
N LEU A 296 -0.13 -9.12 20.19
CA LEU A 296 0.09 -7.67 20.29
C LEU A 296 -0.75 -7.08 21.44
N ASP A 297 -2.00 -7.52 21.55
CA ASP A 297 -2.93 -7.11 22.60
C ASP A 297 -2.42 -7.49 24.00
N GLN A 298 -1.81 -8.67 24.16
CA GLN A 298 -1.22 -9.09 25.44
C GLN A 298 0.01 -8.26 25.85
N VAL A 299 0.91 -7.92 24.92
CA VAL A 299 2.11 -7.12 25.21
C VAL A 299 1.74 -5.66 25.49
N LEU A 300 0.71 -5.12 24.82
CA LEU A 300 0.31 -3.72 24.95
C LEU A 300 -0.59 -3.42 26.16
N ARG A 301 -1.13 -4.44 26.83
CA ARG A 301 -1.96 -4.31 28.06
C ARG A 301 -1.16 -4.03 29.34
N GLY A 302 0.16 -3.99 29.28
CA GLY A 302 0.98 -3.59 30.43
C GLY A 302 0.83 -2.10 30.77
N ARG A 303 0.99 -1.73 32.04
CA ARG A 303 0.96 -0.30 32.44
C ARG A 303 2.17 0.44 31.83
N GLY A 304 1.92 1.45 31.00
CA GLY A 304 2.94 2.31 30.38
C GLY A 304 3.34 1.94 28.95
N GLN A 305 4.30 2.67 28.37
CA GLN A 305 4.83 2.39 27.03
C GLN A 305 5.59 1.06 27.02
N GLN A 306 5.16 0.13 26.18
CA GLN A 306 5.76 -1.18 26.00
C GLN A 306 6.45 -1.27 24.63
N THR A 307 7.62 -1.89 24.59
CA THR A 307 8.33 -2.13 23.33
C THR A 307 7.99 -3.52 22.81
N VAL A 308 7.31 -3.57 21.68
CA VAL A 308 7.04 -4.79 20.92
C VAL A 308 8.27 -5.12 20.08
N ASP A 309 9.03 -6.12 20.49
CA ASP A 309 10.14 -6.69 19.74
C ASP A 309 10.11 -8.24 19.82
N VAL A 310 11.01 -8.91 19.10
CA VAL A 310 11.03 -10.39 19.08
C VAL A 310 11.19 -10.96 20.49
N ARG A 311 11.95 -10.29 21.35
CA ARG A 311 12.24 -10.78 22.69
C ARG A 311 11.01 -10.67 23.59
N SER A 312 10.34 -9.52 23.59
CA SER A 312 9.12 -9.35 24.37
C SER A 312 7.98 -10.26 23.90
N LEU A 313 7.90 -10.53 22.59
CA LEU A 313 6.98 -11.55 22.05
C LEU A 313 7.39 -12.97 22.45
N ALA A 314 8.68 -13.30 22.41
CA ALA A 314 9.20 -14.62 22.76
C ALA A 314 9.06 -14.97 24.25
N GLU A 315 9.04 -13.95 25.12
CA GLU A 315 8.75 -14.11 26.56
C GLU A 315 7.32 -14.59 26.82
N HIS A 316 6.38 -14.26 25.92
CA HIS A 316 4.98 -14.70 25.99
C HIS A 316 4.72 -15.98 25.19
N ASP A 317 5.27 -16.08 23.97
CA ASP A 317 5.16 -17.25 23.11
C ASP A 317 6.48 -17.53 22.38
N GLY A 318 7.11 -18.67 22.69
CA GLY A 318 8.35 -19.11 22.05
C GLY A 318 8.28 -19.24 20.53
N ARG A 319 7.07 -19.32 19.94
CA ARG A 319 6.87 -19.31 18.49
C ARG A 319 7.28 -18.00 17.83
N ALA A 320 7.43 -16.90 18.58
CA ALA A 320 7.92 -15.63 18.06
C ALA A 320 9.31 -15.75 17.39
N TRP A 321 10.15 -16.72 17.81
CA TRP A 321 11.42 -17.02 17.15
C TRP A 321 11.27 -17.50 15.70
N LEU A 322 10.11 -18.05 15.33
CA LEU A 322 9.81 -18.41 13.94
C LEU A 322 9.79 -17.19 13.03
N LEU A 323 9.49 -15.99 13.55
CA LEU A 323 9.54 -14.75 12.76
C LEU A 323 10.97 -14.44 12.30
N VAL A 324 11.97 -14.71 13.15
CA VAL A 324 13.40 -14.53 12.80
C VAL A 324 13.82 -15.53 11.74
N ALA A 325 13.43 -16.80 11.91
CA ALA A 325 13.71 -17.85 10.93
C ALA A 325 13.05 -17.55 9.57
N LEU A 326 11.79 -17.11 9.57
CA LEU A 326 11.06 -16.70 8.38
C LEU A 326 11.74 -15.51 7.70
N ALA A 327 12.10 -14.47 8.45
CA ALA A 327 12.81 -13.30 7.92
C ALA A 327 14.14 -13.70 7.27
N ALA A 328 14.95 -14.53 7.94
CA ALA A 328 16.20 -15.01 7.41
C ALA A 328 16.03 -15.76 6.07
N VAL A 329 15.08 -16.70 6.01
CA VAL A 329 14.81 -17.49 4.78
C VAL A 329 14.32 -16.61 3.64
N VAL A 330 13.34 -15.72 3.92
CA VAL A 330 12.77 -14.84 2.89
C VAL A 330 13.81 -13.84 2.39
N LEU A 331 14.58 -13.21 3.28
CA LEU A 331 15.61 -12.24 2.89
C LEU A 331 16.78 -12.88 2.13
N LEU A 332 17.22 -14.08 2.52
CA LEU A 332 18.22 -14.85 1.75
C LEU A 332 17.70 -15.20 0.36
N THR A 333 16.45 -15.65 0.26
CA THR A 333 15.81 -15.98 -1.03
C THR A 333 15.68 -14.73 -1.90
N ALA A 334 15.30 -13.60 -1.33
CA ALA A 334 15.18 -12.32 -2.01
C ALA A 334 16.54 -11.83 -2.52
N ALA A 335 17.59 -11.90 -1.69
CA ALA A 335 18.95 -11.53 -2.06
C ALA A 335 19.51 -12.42 -3.17
N PHE A 336 19.28 -13.74 -3.09
CA PHE A 336 19.64 -14.68 -4.16
C PHE A 336 18.92 -14.34 -5.47
N LEU A 337 17.60 -14.08 -5.41
CA LEU A 337 16.82 -13.72 -6.59
C LEU A 337 17.28 -12.39 -7.21
N ALA A 338 17.64 -11.40 -6.38
CA ALA A 338 18.21 -10.15 -6.83
C ALA A 338 19.54 -10.41 -7.56
N ALA A 339 20.46 -11.17 -6.95
CA ALA A 339 21.76 -11.49 -7.53
C ALA A 339 21.65 -12.22 -8.88
N VAL A 340 20.80 -13.25 -9.00
CA VAL A 340 20.58 -14.00 -10.26
C VAL A 340 20.00 -13.12 -11.38
N ARG A 341 19.32 -12.03 -11.03
CA ARG A 341 18.68 -11.10 -11.98
C ARG A 341 19.54 -9.89 -12.30
N SER A 342 20.64 -9.70 -11.59
CA SER A 342 21.58 -8.62 -11.81
C SER A 342 22.52 -8.92 -12.99
N PRO A 343 23.12 -7.88 -13.62
CA PRO A 343 24.13 -8.05 -14.66
C PRO A 343 25.29 -8.95 -14.20
N ALA A 344 25.81 -9.77 -15.11
CA ALA A 344 26.93 -10.67 -14.82
C ALA A 344 28.19 -9.88 -14.40
N ARG A 345 28.96 -10.46 -13.46
CA ARG A 345 30.29 -9.98 -12.99
C ARG A 345 30.27 -8.75 -12.07
N LEU A 346 29.18 -8.50 -11.34
CA LEU A 346 29.21 -7.55 -10.23
C LEU A 346 29.92 -8.18 -9.01
N PRO A 347 30.77 -7.41 -8.29
CA PRO A 347 31.43 -7.93 -7.11
C PRO A 347 30.43 -8.13 -5.96
N ALA A 348 30.64 -9.16 -5.13
CA ALA A 348 29.73 -9.54 -4.06
C ALA A 348 29.43 -8.41 -3.04
N TRP A 349 30.42 -7.54 -2.78
CA TRP A 349 30.24 -6.41 -1.87
C TRP A 349 29.22 -5.39 -2.42
N ARG A 350 29.10 -5.24 -3.74
CA ARG A 350 28.14 -4.31 -4.34
C ARG A 350 26.72 -4.83 -4.20
N HIS A 351 26.49 -6.13 -4.38
CA HIS A 351 25.20 -6.76 -4.09
C HIS A 351 24.81 -6.64 -2.61
N ALA A 352 25.79 -6.79 -1.71
CA ALA A 352 25.59 -6.58 -0.28
C ALA A 352 25.12 -5.14 0.01
N VAL A 353 25.79 -4.13 -0.56
CA VAL A 353 25.42 -2.72 -0.36
C VAL A 353 24.07 -2.39 -0.98
N GLU A 354 23.82 -2.83 -2.22
CA GLU A 354 22.53 -2.61 -2.89
C GLU A 354 21.36 -3.22 -2.11
N MET A 355 21.55 -4.44 -1.58
CA MET A 355 20.57 -5.12 -0.74
C MET A 355 20.41 -4.44 0.63
N ALA A 356 21.49 -3.98 1.26
CA ALA A 356 21.47 -3.23 2.51
C ALA A 356 20.67 -1.94 2.39
N VAL A 357 20.96 -1.13 1.36
CA VAL A 357 20.24 0.11 1.11
C VAL A 357 18.77 -0.17 0.79
N ALA A 358 18.49 -1.16 -0.06
CA ALA A 358 17.11 -1.50 -0.43
C ALA A 358 16.29 -2.00 0.78
N LEU A 359 16.86 -2.88 1.61
CA LEU A 359 16.18 -3.38 2.80
C LEU A 359 15.99 -2.29 3.85
N ALA A 360 17.01 -1.45 4.09
CA ALA A 360 16.92 -0.33 5.01
C ALA A 360 15.82 0.67 4.60
N LEU A 361 15.77 1.05 3.33
CA LEU A 361 14.71 1.90 2.79
C LEU A 361 13.34 1.23 2.88
N THR A 362 13.27 -0.09 2.63
CA THR A 362 12.02 -0.85 2.74
C THR A 362 11.50 -0.87 4.17
N LEU A 363 12.36 -1.16 5.15
CA LEU A 363 11.97 -1.15 6.57
C LEU A 363 11.65 0.25 7.08
N PHE A 364 12.31 1.28 6.57
CA PHE A 364 11.95 2.68 6.85
C PHE A 364 10.53 2.99 6.36
N VAL A 365 10.23 2.68 5.11
CA VAL A 365 8.89 2.89 4.52
C VAL A 365 7.84 2.04 5.25
N VAL A 366 8.14 0.77 5.57
CA VAL A 366 7.26 -0.09 6.37
C VAL A 366 7.00 0.53 7.74
N GLY A 367 8.02 1.04 8.43
CA GLY A 367 7.86 1.73 9.70
C GLY A 367 6.87 2.88 9.58
N LEU A 368 7.06 3.77 8.59
CA LEU A 368 6.16 4.90 8.36
C LEU A 368 4.72 4.47 8.03
N LEU A 369 4.55 3.43 7.19
CA LEU A 369 3.24 2.95 6.76
C LEU A 369 2.49 2.16 7.85
N THR A 370 3.21 1.61 8.83
CA THR A 370 2.65 0.79 9.91
C THR A 370 2.52 1.55 11.22
N ARG A 371 2.79 2.86 11.21
CA ARG A 371 2.47 3.72 12.34
C ARG A 371 0.96 3.70 12.57
N ILE A 372 0.58 3.54 13.83
CA ILE A 372 -0.81 3.61 14.27
C ILE A 372 -0.86 4.70 15.32
N ALA A 373 -1.59 5.77 15.05
CA ALA A 373 -1.94 6.75 16.08
C ALA A 373 -3.45 6.95 16.06
N ALA A 374 -4.09 6.59 17.17
CA ALA A 374 -5.51 6.79 17.37
C ALA A 374 -5.68 7.58 18.68
N HIS A 375 -6.09 8.84 18.54
CA HIS A 375 -6.45 9.67 19.69
C HIS A 375 -7.96 9.90 19.66
N TYR A 376 -8.61 9.57 20.77
CA TYR A 376 -10.03 9.84 20.98
C TYR A 376 -10.19 10.59 22.30
N GLY A 377 -10.65 11.84 22.23
CA GLY A 377 -10.89 12.67 23.40
C GLY A 377 -12.10 13.58 23.22
N LEU A 378 -12.90 13.71 24.28
CA LEU A 378 -13.94 14.75 24.39
C LEU A 378 -13.33 15.93 25.14
N SER A 379 -12.98 17.01 24.43
CA SER A 379 -12.53 18.25 25.07
C SER A 379 -13.74 19.07 25.48
N LEU A 380 -14.10 19.01 26.77
CA LEU A 380 -15.07 19.91 27.39
C LEU A 380 -14.37 21.24 27.73
N ILE A 381 -14.65 22.27 26.91
CA ILE A 381 -14.39 23.71 27.14
C ILE A 381 -13.04 24.01 27.81
N GLY A 382 -11.99 24.18 27.01
CA GLY A 382 -10.78 24.94 27.36
C GLY A 382 -9.90 24.37 28.48
N VAL A 383 -10.26 23.23 29.06
CA VAL A 383 -9.42 22.44 29.97
C VAL A 383 -9.01 21.20 29.18
N GLY A 384 -7.71 21.00 28.98
CA GLY A 384 -7.19 19.83 28.27
C GLY A 384 -7.71 18.52 28.87
N ASP A 385 -7.62 17.46 28.04
CA ASP A 385 -8.08 16.08 28.26
C ASP A 385 -8.45 15.77 29.72
N LEU A 386 -9.75 15.85 30.03
CA LEU A 386 -10.25 15.56 31.36
C LEU A 386 -10.13 14.05 31.56
N GLY A 387 -9.02 13.64 32.18
CA GLY A 387 -8.68 12.28 32.59
C GLY A 387 -9.77 11.64 33.47
N GLY A 388 -10.83 11.22 32.81
CA GLY A 388 -12.06 10.74 33.41
C GLY A 388 -12.79 9.85 32.43
N ASN A 389 -12.28 8.62 32.28
CA ASN A 389 -12.95 7.47 31.66
C ASN A 389 -13.52 7.60 30.22
N LEU A 390 -13.41 8.76 29.57
CA LEU A 390 -14.06 9.12 28.31
C LEU A 390 -13.08 9.40 27.15
N GLY A 391 -11.77 9.33 27.40
CA GLY A 391 -10.70 9.41 26.39
C GLY A 391 -9.82 8.17 26.42
N GLY A 392 -9.18 7.85 25.28
CA GLY A 392 -8.25 6.73 25.15
C GLY A 392 -7.26 6.98 24.02
N GLU A 393 -5.98 6.71 24.30
CA GLU A 393 -4.88 6.83 23.35
C GLU A 393 -4.37 5.43 22.96
N VAL A 394 -4.25 5.19 21.66
CA VAL A 394 -3.49 4.05 21.12
C VAL A 394 -2.45 4.58 20.18
N THR A 395 -1.20 4.53 20.63
CA THR A 395 -0.04 4.88 19.83
C THR A 395 0.85 3.66 19.66
N VAL A 396 1.24 3.39 18.42
CA VAL A 396 2.24 2.38 18.07
C VAL A 396 3.19 3.02 17.07
N GLU A 397 4.36 3.41 17.58
CA GLU A 397 5.39 4.13 16.84
C GLU A 397 6.58 3.23 16.51
N PRO A 398 7.05 3.25 15.25
CA PRO A 398 8.21 2.46 14.84
C PRO A 398 9.52 3.06 15.41
N GLN A 399 10.42 2.21 15.88
CA GLN A 399 11.81 2.62 16.15
C GLN A 399 12.59 2.71 14.83
N LEU A 400 12.39 3.79 14.07
CA LEU A 400 12.92 3.95 12.70
C LEU A 400 14.43 3.73 12.60
N LEU A 401 15.22 4.27 13.54
CA LEU A 401 16.67 4.08 13.54
C LEU A 401 17.07 2.62 13.74
N ARG A 402 16.37 1.90 14.63
CA ARG A 402 16.58 0.47 14.85
C ARG A 402 16.22 -0.31 13.60
N LEU A 403 15.07 -0.03 12.98
CA LEU A 403 14.61 -0.66 11.74
C LEU A 403 15.61 -0.47 10.58
N VAL A 404 16.10 0.75 10.39
CA VAL A 404 17.12 1.05 9.38
C VAL A 404 18.43 0.33 9.69
N GLY A 405 18.89 0.35 10.94
CA GLY A 405 20.11 -0.31 11.38
C GLY A 405 20.08 -1.82 11.15
N VAL A 406 19.00 -2.51 11.58
CA VAL A 406 18.86 -3.95 11.33
C VAL A 406 18.70 -4.27 9.85
N GLY A 407 18.02 -3.41 9.09
CA GLY A 407 17.90 -3.54 7.63
C GLY A 407 19.26 -3.48 6.92
N LEU A 408 20.14 -2.57 7.33
CA LEU A 408 21.50 -2.48 6.81
C LEU A 408 22.30 -3.76 7.11
N VAL A 409 22.27 -4.23 8.36
CA VAL A 409 23.01 -5.42 8.79
C VAL A 409 22.53 -6.67 8.05
N TRP A 410 21.21 -6.91 8.04
CA TRP A 410 20.63 -8.05 7.34
C TRP A 410 20.84 -7.98 5.84
N GLY A 411 20.71 -6.79 5.24
CA GLY A 411 20.90 -6.66 3.79
C GLY A 411 22.36 -6.84 3.38
N LEU A 412 23.34 -6.40 4.19
CA LEU A 412 24.75 -6.71 3.95
C LEU A 412 25.01 -8.22 4.02
N ALA A 413 24.54 -8.87 5.09
CA ALA A 413 24.76 -10.30 5.31
C ALA A 413 24.09 -11.15 4.22
N THR A 414 22.79 -10.93 3.98
CA THR A 414 22.00 -11.69 3.01
C THR A 414 22.41 -11.37 1.57
N GLY A 415 22.72 -10.11 1.26
CA GLY A 415 23.21 -9.70 -0.05
C GLY A 415 24.57 -10.33 -0.38
N PHE A 416 25.48 -10.39 0.58
CA PHE A 416 26.76 -11.09 0.40
C PHE A 416 26.55 -12.60 0.19
N LEU A 417 25.83 -13.27 1.10
CA LEU A 417 25.58 -14.71 1.03
C LEU A 417 24.79 -15.10 -0.24
N GLY A 418 23.74 -14.36 -0.55
CA GLY A 418 22.93 -14.56 -1.76
C GLY A 418 23.74 -14.42 -3.04
N SER A 419 24.69 -13.47 -3.08
CA SER A 419 25.59 -13.32 -4.22
C SER A 419 26.57 -14.49 -4.37
N LEU A 420 27.07 -15.06 -3.27
CA LEU A 420 27.96 -16.23 -3.31
C LEU A 420 27.24 -17.46 -3.86
N LEU A 421 26.00 -17.69 -3.41
CA LEU A 421 25.16 -18.78 -3.90
C LEU A 421 24.80 -18.61 -5.39
N ALA A 422 24.64 -17.37 -5.85
CA ALA A 422 24.33 -17.07 -7.25
C ALA A 422 25.51 -17.28 -8.22
N ARG A 423 26.77 -17.31 -7.75
CA ARG A 423 27.96 -17.50 -8.61
C ARG A 423 27.97 -18.81 -9.39
N GLY A 424 27.31 -19.86 -8.86
CA GLY A 424 27.23 -21.17 -9.52
C GLY A 424 26.14 -21.27 -10.59
N VAL A 425 25.29 -20.26 -10.76
CA VAL A 425 24.16 -20.28 -11.69
C VAL A 425 24.50 -19.49 -12.95
N ARG A 426 24.24 -20.08 -14.13
CA ARG A 426 24.43 -19.38 -15.42
C ARG A 426 23.60 -18.10 -15.45
N HIS A 427 24.27 -16.98 -15.69
CA HIS A 427 23.60 -15.69 -15.81
C HIS A 427 22.93 -15.60 -17.18
N ARG A 428 21.66 -15.18 -17.20
CA ARG A 428 20.89 -15.08 -18.45
C ARG A 428 21.41 -13.91 -19.27
N GLY A 429 22.29 -14.19 -20.23
CA GLY A 429 22.99 -13.20 -21.05
C GLY A 429 24.47 -13.51 -21.30
N GLU A 430 25.03 -14.56 -20.69
CA GLU A 430 26.33 -15.08 -21.08
C GLU A 430 26.25 -15.67 -22.49
N VAL A 431 26.79 -14.93 -23.46
CA VAL A 431 27.18 -15.51 -24.74
C VAL A 431 28.33 -16.48 -24.41
N PRO A 432 28.26 -17.76 -24.80
CA PRO A 432 29.40 -18.66 -24.70
C PRO A 432 30.60 -17.96 -25.34
N GLY A 433 31.68 -17.78 -24.60
CA GLY A 433 32.93 -17.30 -25.18
C GLY A 433 33.30 -18.19 -26.36
N PRO A 434 33.95 -17.66 -27.41
CA PRO A 434 34.30 -18.45 -28.57
C PRO A 434 35.07 -19.67 -28.08
N GLU A 435 34.52 -20.87 -28.33
CA GLU A 435 35.27 -22.10 -28.16
C GLU A 435 36.55 -21.92 -28.96
N THR A 436 37.67 -21.88 -28.27
CA THR A 436 38.99 -21.93 -28.88
C THR A 436 39.11 -23.29 -29.56
N GLY A 437 38.68 -23.32 -30.83
CA GLY A 437 38.79 -24.48 -31.69
C GLY A 437 40.24 -24.96 -31.69
N ARG A 438 40.47 -26.16 -31.15
CA ARG A 438 41.67 -26.92 -31.48
C ARG A 438 41.66 -27.14 -33.00
N PRO A 439 42.74 -26.81 -33.73
CA PRO A 439 42.81 -27.18 -35.13
C PRO A 439 42.79 -28.72 -35.25
N PRO A 440 42.09 -29.28 -36.24
CA PRO A 440 42.15 -30.72 -36.51
C PRO A 440 43.57 -31.10 -36.91
N ALA A 441 44.06 -32.19 -36.32
CA ALA A 441 45.36 -32.79 -36.58
C ALA A 441 45.45 -33.41 -37.98
#